data_AF-A0A957GY25-F1
#
_entry.id   AF-A0A957GY25-F1
#
_cell.length_a   1.000
_cell.length_b   1.000
_cell.length_c   1.000
_cell.angle_alpha   90.00
_cell.angle_beta   90.00
_cell.angle_gamma   90.00
#
_symmetry.space_group_name_H-M   'P 1'
#
loop_
_entity.id
_entity.type
_entity.pdbx_description
1 polymer ?
#
loop_
_entity_poly.entity_id
_entity_poly.type
_entity_poly.pdbx_seq_one_letter_code
_entity_poly.pdbx_strand_id
1 'polypeptide(L)'
;MFAKNGEKIEMVATRYDYFPASFRWRGRRLDVAAVEKCWTRQRQLTQRLFRVRTEAGVFVLAFEPARGIWRVKSWPLTYWLPRLSRSDAPRYPLPRRQRRPALGGLTMQPATVRAKRS
;
A
#
# COMPACT_ATOMS: atom_id res chain seq x y z
N MET A 1 -18.79 -1.68 7.97
CA MET A 1 -19.55 -0.51 8.48
C MET A 1 -18.62 0.69 8.54
N PHE A 2 -18.81 1.72 7.71
CA PHE A 2 -17.97 2.92 7.73
C PHE A 2 -18.59 3.96 8.65
N ALA A 3 -17.82 4.44 9.63
CA ALA A 3 -18.27 5.44 10.59
C ALA A 3 -18.87 6.66 9.86
N LYS A 4 -20.16 6.94 10.11
CA LYS A 4 -20.90 8.04 9.45
C LYS A 4 -20.34 9.42 9.80
N ASN A 5 -19.57 9.53 10.88
CA ASN A 5 -18.99 10.77 11.36
C ASN A 5 -17.46 10.65 11.27
N GLY A 6 -16.88 11.10 10.15
CA GLY A 6 -15.43 11.15 10.01
C GLY A 6 -14.77 11.92 11.16
N GLU A 7 -13.63 11.41 11.65
CA GLU A 7 -12.93 11.95 12.81
C GLU A 7 -12.22 13.26 12.44
N LYS A 8 -12.30 14.30 13.29
CA LYS A 8 -11.61 15.58 13.03
C LYS A 8 -10.10 15.35 13.07
N ILE A 9 -9.37 15.93 12.11
CA ILE A 9 -7.91 15.94 12.11
C ILE A 9 -7.37 17.36 12.13
N GLU A 10 -6.15 17.47 12.63
CA GLU A 10 -5.37 18.70 12.58
C GLU A 10 -4.46 18.61 11.35
N MET A 11 -4.60 19.56 10.43
CA MET A 11 -3.69 19.68 9.30
C MET A 11 -2.42 20.36 9.79
N VAL A 12 -1.27 19.72 9.59
CA VAL A 12 0.03 20.25 10.05
C VAL A 12 0.71 21.03 8.93
N ALA A 13 0.66 20.51 7.71
CA ALA A 13 1.17 21.20 6.53
C ALA A 13 0.35 20.87 5.28
N THR A 14 0.23 21.86 4.41
CA THR A 14 -0.30 21.73 3.06
C THR A 14 0.80 22.05 2.04
N ARG A 15 0.73 21.42 0.87
CA ARG A 15 1.57 21.69 -0.29
C ARG A 15 0.73 22.53 -1.27
N TYR A 16 1.32 23.61 -1.80
CA TYR A 16 0.63 24.55 -2.69
C TYR A 16 -0.67 25.09 -2.08
N ASP A 17 -0.68 25.31 -0.76
CA ASP A 17 -1.81 25.79 0.06
C ASP A 17 -3.09 24.93 0.02
N TYR A 18 -3.10 23.85 -0.76
CA TYR A 18 -4.32 23.10 -1.08
C TYR A 18 -4.19 21.59 -0.93
N PHE A 19 -3.04 21.01 -1.26
CA PHE A 19 -2.83 19.57 -1.16
C PHE A 19 -2.37 19.19 0.25
N PRO A 20 -2.93 18.14 0.87
CA PRO A 20 -2.46 17.71 2.20
C PRO A 20 -1.02 17.19 2.10
N ALA A 21 -0.12 17.72 2.94
CA ALA A 21 1.28 17.30 3.00
C ALA A 21 1.58 16.53 4.30
N SER A 22 1.10 17.01 5.44
CA SER A 22 1.17 16.27 6.70
C SER A 22 -0.01 16.61 7.61
N PHE A 23 -0.49 15.62 8.36
CA PHE A 23 -1.61 15.78 9.28
C PHE A 23 -1.39 15.00 10.58
N ARG A 24 -2.08 15.42 11.63
CA ARG A 24 -2.03 14.77 12.95
C ARG A 24 -3.38 14.12 13.24
N TRP A 25 -3.34 12.82 13.52
CA TRP A 25 -4.52 11.99 13.79
C TRP A 25 -4.22 11.04 14.96
N ARG A 26 -5.09 11.04 15.98
CA ARG A 26 -4.92 10.26 17.23
C ARG A 26 -3.55 10.43 17.89
N GLY A 27 -3.04 11.66 17.93
CA GLY A 27 -1.73 11.98 18.50
C GLY A 27 -0.53 11.56 17.65
N ARG A 28 -0.74 10.96 16.48
CA ARG A 28 0.34 10.59 15.54
C ARG A 28 0.40 11.58 14.40
N ARG A 29 1.60 12.05 14.07
CA ARG A 29 1.87 12.80 12.85
C ARG A 29 2.04 11.80 11.70
N LEU A 30 1.35 12.06 10.60
CA LEU A 30 1.37 11.26 9.39
C LEU A 30 1.74 12.16 8.22
N ASP A 31 2.83 11.81 7.55
CA ASP A 31 3.28 12.50 6.35
C ASP A 31 2.66 11.84 5.11
N VAL A 32 2.19 12.67 4.20
CA VAL A 32 1.55 12.25 2.95
C VAL A 32 2.65 12.02 1.91
N ALA A 33 2.85 10.75 1.54
CA ALA A 33 3.77 10.38 0.49
C ALA A 33 3.24 10.75 -0.90
N ALA A 34 1.95 10.48 -1.15
CA ALA A 34 1.31 10.80 -2.43
C ALA A 34 -0.21 10.99 -2.29
N VAL A 35 -0.78 11.85 -3.12
CA VAL A 35 -2.23 11.97 -3.29
C VAL A 35 -2.64 11.11 -4.49
N GLU A 36 -3.38 10.02 -4.24
CA GLU A 36 -3.80 9.09 -5.30
C GLU A 36 -5.00 9.62 -6.09
N LYS A 37 -5.95 10.27 -5.41
CA LYS A 37 -7.19 10.73 -6.03
C LYS A 37 -7.77 11.90 -5.26
N CYS A 38 -8.23 12.92 -5.96
CA CYS A 38 -9.06 13.99 -5.41
C CYS A 38 -10.41 14.02 -6.11
N TRP A 39 -11.50 14.17 -5.38
CA TRP A 39 -12.83 14.35 -5.96
C TRP A 39 -13.75 15.12 -5.04
N THR A 40 -14.63 15.91 -5.61
CA THR A 40 -15.64 16.64 -4.84
C THR A 40 -16.90 15.80 -4.74
N ARG A 41 -17.53 15.81 -3.57
CA ARG A 41 -18.86 15.22 -3.37
C ARG A 41 -19.80 16.30 -2.86
N GLN A 42 -20.82 16.60 -3.66
CA GLN A 42 -21.98 17.38 -3.23
C GLN A 42 -23.08 16.39 -2.84
N ARG A 43 -23.46 16.40 -1.57
CA ARG A 43 -24.68 15.70 -1.09
C ARG A 43 -25.55 16.65 -0.29
N GLN A 44 -25.00 17.16 0.81
CA GLN A 44 -25.63 18.21 1.64
C GLN A 44 -24.70 19.39 1.83
N LEU A 45 -23.39 19.13 1.91
CA LEU A 45 -22.32 20.12 1.93
C LEU A 45 -21.30 19.76 0.84
N THR A 46 -20.77 20.75 0.13
CA THR A 46 -19.66 20.56 -0.82
C THR A 46 -18.44 20.12 -0.03
N GLN A 47 -18.03 18.85 -0.15
CA GLN A 47 -16.84 18.31 0.50
C GLN A 47 -15.84 17.86 -0.54
N ARG A 48 -14.57 18.22 -0.37
CA ARG A 48 -13.45 17.76 -1.21
C ARG A 48 -12.83 16.54 -0.54
N LEU A 49 -12.86 15.40 -1.21
CA LEU A 49 -12.26 14.17 -0.73
C LEU A 49 -10.90 13.97 -1.37
N PHE A 50 -9.93 13.57 -0.55
CA PHE A 50 -8.57 13.27 -0.95
C PHE A 50 -8.21 11.87 -0.47
N ARG A 51 -7.92 10.98 -1.41
CA ARG A 51 -7.31 9.69 -1.12
C ARG A 51 -5.80 9.87 -1.13
N VAL A 52 -5.19 9.70 0.04
CA VAL A 52 -3.77 9.93 0.28
C VAL A 52 -3.09 8.65 0.72
N ARG A 53 -1.87 8.44 0.24
CA ARG A 53 -0.99 7.34 0.65
C ARG A 53 0.02 7.92 1.63
N THR A 54 0.10 7.32 2.80
CA THR A 54 1.13 7.57 3.82
C THR A 54 1.94 6.29 4.01
N GLU A 55 3.02 6.35 4.77
CA GLU A 55 3.81 5.16 5.14
C GLU A 55 2.96 4.11 5.87
N ALA A 56 1.97 4.55 6.64
CA ALA A 56 1.10 3.67 7.40
C ALA A 56 -0.05 3.07 6.57
N GLY A 57 -0.29 3.57 5.35
CA GLY A 57 -1.27 3.04 4.41
C GLY A 57 -2.08 4.11 3.71
N VAL A 58 -3.26 3.73 3.21
CA VAL A 58 -4.12 4.63 2.42
C VAL A 58 -5.23 5.21 3.28
N PHE A 59 -5.33 6.54 3.29
CA PHE A 59 -6.33 7.31 4.02
C PHE A 59 -7.24 8.07 3.06
N VAL A 60 -8.48 8.27 3.47
CA VAL A 60 -9.43 9.16 2.77
C VAL A 60 -9.76 10.32 3.69
N LEU A 61 -9.24 11.49 3.33
CA LEU A 61 -9.49 12.77 3.97
C LEU A 61 -10.68 13.45 3.30
N ALA A 62 -11.48 14.16 4.09
CA ALA A 62 -12.57 15.00 3.64
C ALA A 62 -12.31 16.42 4.16
N PHE A 63 -12.20 17.36 3.24
CA PHE A 63 -12.10 18.78 3.51
C PHE A 63 -13.44 19.44 3.27
N GLU A 64 -13.92 20.18 4.25
CA GLU A 64 -15.14 20.96 4.16
C GLU A 64 -14.78 22.44 3.97
N PRO A 65 -14.76 22.96 2.72
CA PRO A 65 -14.40 24.36 2.43
C PRO A 65 -15.29 25.36 3.15
N ALA A 66 -16.57 25.03 3.40
CA ALA A 66 -17.50 25.90 4.12
C ALA A 66 -17.08 26.18 5.58
N ARG A 67 -16.34 25.26 6.20
CA ARG A 67 -15.93 25.36 7.61
C ARG A 67 -14.40 25.39 7.79
N GLY A 68 -13.63 25.13 6.73
CA GLY A 68 -12.19 24.92 6.81
C GLY A 68 -11.77 23.69 7.62
N ILE A 69 -12.67 22.72 7.83
CA ILE A 69 -12.41 21.56 8.70
C ILE A 69 -11.96 20.36 7.87
N TRP A 70 -10.94 19.68 8.36
CA TRP A 70 -10.46 18.40 7.84
C TRP A 70 -10.95 17.24 8.69
N ARG A 71 -11.40 16.18 8.02
CA ARG A 71 -11.88 14.95 8.67
C ARG A 71 -11.32 13.71 7.98
N VAL A 72 -11.00 12.67 8.74
CA VAL A 72 -10.68 11.35 8.21
C VAL A 72 -11.98 10.57 8.07
N LYS A 73 -12.32 10.17 6.83
CA LYS A 73 -13.51 9.36 6.54
C LYS A 73 -13.21 7.87 6.48
N SER A 74 -12.03 7.51 6.02
CA SER A 74 -11.57 6.13 5.94
C SER A 74 -10.08 6.10 6.25
N TRP A 75 -9.70 5.11 7.03
CA TRP A 75 -8.33 4.76 7.36
C TRP A 75 -8.16 3.28 7.04
N PRO A 76 -6.92 2.81 6.82
CA PRO A 76 -6.71 1.41 6.52
C PRO A 76 -7.07 0.56 7.74
N LEU A 77 -7.74 -0.56 7.51
CA LEU A 77 -8.05 -1.56 8.54
C LEU A 77 -6.80 -2.07 9.27
N THR A 78 -5.60 -1.86 8.71
CA THR A 78 -4.30 -2.09 9.35
C THR A 78 -4.09 -1.28 10.65
N TYR A 79 -4.89 -0.24 10.91
CA TYR A 79 -4.93 0.42 12.23
C TYR A 79 -5.86 -0.25 13.25
N TRP A 80 -6.69 -1.21 12.82
CA TRP A 80 -7.54 -2.04 13.68
C TRP A 80 -7.06 -3.49 13.78
N LEU A 81 -6.28 -3.96 12.80
CA LEU A 81 -5.66 -5.29 12.80
C LEU A 81 -4.20 -5.21 13.28
N PRO A 82 -3.71 -6.18 14.07
CA PRO A 82 -2.29 -6.28 14.37
C PRO A 82 -1.51 -6.40 13.05
N ARG A 83 -0.44 -5.60 12.92
CA ARG A 83 0.35 -5.42 11.71
C ARG A 83 0.65 -6.75 11.01
N LEU A 84 0.01 -6.99 9.87
CA LEU A 84 0.59 -7.85 8.84
C LEU A 84 1.71 -7.01 8.19
N SER A 85 2.89 -7.05 8.80
CA SER A 85 4.11 -6.52 8.20
C SER A 85 4.21 -7.06 6.78
N ARG A 86 4.26 -6.14 5.81
CA ARG A 86 4.49 -6.43 4.39
C ARG A 86 5.96 -6.79 4.12
N SER A 87 6.58 -7.54 5.04
CA SER A 87 7.99 -7.91 5.06
C SER A 87 8.23 -9.29 5.69
N ASP A 88 7.27 -10.22 5.59
CA ASP A 88 7.61 -11.63 5.68
C ASP A 88 7.46 -12.19 4.27
N ALA A 89 8.59 -12.46 3.62
CA ALA A 89 8.62 -13.44 2.54
C ALA A 89 7.83 -14.66 3.01
N PRO A 90 7.03 -15.32 2.17
CA PRO A 90 6.31 -16.52 2.60
C PRO A 90 7.31 -17.54 3.12
N ARG A 91 7.44 -17.65 4.45
CA ARG A 91 8.20 -18.70 5.16
C ARG A 91 7.45 -20.04 5.15
N TYR A 92 6.53 -20.22 4.20
CA TYR A 92 6.06 -21.55 3.86
C TYR A 92 7.00 -22.09 2.79
N PRO A 93 7.73 -23.20 3.05
CA PRO A 93 8.39 -23.89 1.96
C PRO A 93 7.32 -24.24 0.93
N LEU A 94 7.47 -23.72 -0.29
CA LEU A 94 6.57 -24.02 -1.39
C LEU A 94 6.46 -25.55 -1.54
N PRO A 95 5.24 -26.10 -1.70
CA PRO A 95 5.07 -27.53 -1.88
C PRO A 95 5.88 -28.02 -3.09
N ARG A 96 6.56 -29.16 -2.92
CA ARG A 96 7.52 -29.77 -3.87
C ARG A 96 7.06 -29.89 -5.32
N ARG A 97 5.76 -29.76 -5.61
CA ARG A 97 5.14 -29.97 -6.93
C ARG A 97 5.41 -28.87 -7.96
N GLN A 98 6.07 -27.76 -7.59
CA GLN A 98 6.48 -26.71 -8.53
C GLN A 98 8.00 -26.67 -8.81
N ARG A 99 8.75 -27.73 -8.50
CA ARG A 99 10.07 -27.93 -9.13
C ARG A 99 9.86 -28.21 -10.61
N ARG A 100 9.89 -27.15 -11.42
CA ARG A 100 10.10 -27.24 -12.87
C ARG A 100 11.49 -27.86 -13.06
N PRO A 101 11.64 -29.06 -13.63
CA PRO A 101 12.97 -29.57 -13.95
C PRO A 101 13.56 -28.67 -15.04
N ALA A 102 14.73 -28.11 -14.77
CA ALA A 102 15.55 -27.46 -15.78
C ALA A 102 16.01 -28.53 -16.78
N LEU A 103 15.23 -28.74 -17.83
CA LEU A 103 15.69 -29.39 -19.05
C LEU A 103 16.49 -28.33 -19.82
N GLY A 104 17.81 -28.39 -19.71
CA GLY A 104 18.68 -27.52 -20.49
C GLY A 104 20.10 -27.49 -19.95
N GLY A 105 20.90 -28.47 -20.35
CA GLY A 105 22.36 -28.39 -20.22
C GLY A 105 22.98 -29.67 -19.67
N LEU A 106 23.07 -30.70 -20.51
CA LEU A 106 24.15 -31.69 -20.44
C LEU A 106 24.36 -32.24 -21.85
N THR A 107 25.19 -31.51 -22.57
CA THR A 107 26.19 -31.97 -23.54
C THR A 107 26.10 -33.45 -23.90
N MET A 108 25.66 -33.70 -25.14
CA MET A 108 26.01 -34.90 -25.91
C MET A 108 27.55 -35.04 -25.91
N GLN A 109 28.07 -36.01 -25.16
CA GLN A 109 29.38 -36.60 -25.45
C GLN A 109 29.12 -37.95 -26.13
N PRO A 110 29.50 -38.14 -27.40
CA PRO A 110 29.49 -39.47 -27.99
C PRO A 110 30.63 -40.30 -27.40
N ALA A 111 30.27 -41.35 -26.67
CA ALA A 111 31.17 -42.43 -26.32
C ALA A 111 31.63 -43.14 -27.61
N THR A 112 32.93 -43.07 -27.91
CA THR A 112 33.57 -44.02 -28.83
C THR A 112 34.37 -45.04 -28.04
N VAL A 113 34.15 -46.28 -28.42
CA VAL A 113 34.49 -47.54 -27.77
C VAL A 113 35.94 -47.95 -28.08
N ARG A 114 36.67 -48.27 -27.01
CA ARG A 114 37.64 -49.37 -26.83
C ARG A 114 38.15 -50.16 -28.06
N ALA A 115 39.47 -50.26 -28.21
CA ALA A 115 40.21 -51.48 -28.62
C ALA A 115 41.67 -51.37 -28.11
N LYS A 116 42.12 -52.14 -27.11
CA LYS A 116 42.76 -53.48 -27.16
C LYS A 116 43.99 -53.58 -28.08
N ARG A 117 45.15 -53.82 -27.43
CA ARG A 117 46.30 -54.71 -27.78
C ARG A 117 47.00 -54.44 -29.13
N SER A 118 48.33 -54.47 -29.26
CA SER A 118 49.37 -55.26 -28.60
C SER A 118 50.70 -54.51 -28.62
#